data_AF-A0A924ZGK5-F1
#
_entry.id   AF-A0A924ZGK5-F1
#
_cell.length_a   1.000
_cell.length_b   1.000
_cell.length_c   1.000
_cell.angle_alpha   90.00
_cell.angle_beta   90.00
_cell.angle_gamma   90.00
#
_symmetry.space_group_name_H-M   'P 1'
#
loop_
_entity.id
_entity.type
_entity.pdbx_description
1 polymer ?
#
loop_
_entity_poly.entity_id
_entity_poly.type
_entity_poly.pdbx_seq_one_letter_code
_entity_poly.pdbx_strand_id
1 'polypeptide(L)'
;MTMHIRRAAVAALLLGVSAVALRAEVMAPTTPPDAPKFDAQGEPVFVNRSDIFEYKALPAYNEPAWVKAFVDAGKLPPVAERLPKEPLVYKTANEPDGTGVYGDVMRHVIGGRPEGWNYWAGQSYGWGGIDIGLVECLTRTGPLFEVNSADLQPMPNLAKSWDW
;
A
#
# COMPACT_ATOMS: atom_id res chain seq x y z
N MET A 1 46.32 -12.81 57.85
CA MET A 1 46.78 -13.36 56.54
C MET A 1 45.64 -13.71 55.59
N THR A 2 44.53 -14.26 56.08
CA THR A 2 43.35 -14.73 55.31
C THR A 2 42.57 -13.63 54.55
N MET A 3 42.47 -12.41 55.09
CA MET A 3 41.71 -11.33 54.43
C MET A 3 42.41 -10.76 53.18
N HIS A 4 43.74 -10.68 53.18
CA HIS A 4 44.51 -10.17 52.04
C HIS A 4 44.50 -11.16 50.86
N ILE A 5 44.58 -12.46 51.14
CA ILE A 5 44.48 -13.52 50.13
C ILE A 5 43.10 -13.51 49.47
N ARG A 6 42.02 -13.34 50.25
CA ARG A 6 40.64 -13.25 49.73
C ARG A 6 40.43 -12.00 48.86
N ARG A 7 40.98 -10.85 49.26
CA ARG A 7 40.91 -9.61 48.47
C ARG A 7 41.69 -9.72 47.16
N ALA A 8 42.87 -10.33 47.18
CA ALA A 8 43.67 -10.59 45.98
C ALA A 8 42.96 -11.55 45.02
N ALA A 9 42.34 -12.63 45.53
CA ALA A 9 41.57 -13.57 44.72
C ALA A 9 40.34 -12.91 44.07
N VAL A 10 39.61 -12.05 44.80
CA VAL A 10 38.47 -11.30 44.25
C VAL A 10 38.93 -10.31 43.18
N ALA A 11 40.04 -9.59 43.41
CA ALA A 11 40.60 -8.68 42.41
C ALA A 11 41.04 -9.42 41.14
N ALA A 12 41.69 -10.58 41.28
CA ALA A 12 42.09 -11.42 40.16
C ALA A 12 40.88 -11.96 39.37
N LEU A 13 39.81 -12.35 40.07
CA LEU A 13 38.56 -12.80 39.44
C LEU A 13 37.89 -11.64 38.67
N LEU A 14 37.78 -10.46 39.27
CA LEU A 14 37.19 -9.28 38.62
C LEU A 14 38.00 -8.87 37.39
N LEU A 15 39.34 -8.84 37.48
CA LEU A 15 40.21 -8.56 36.34
C LEU A 15 40.08 -9.63 35.24
N GLY A 16 39.99 -10.91 35.61
CA GLY A 16 39.79 -12.02 34.67
C GLY A 16 38.47 -11.92 33.91
N VAL A 17 37.36 -11.59 34.60
CA VAL A 17 36.03 -11.42 33.97
C VAL A 17 35.97 -10.18 33.09
N SER A 18 36.59 -9.06 33.49
CA SER A 18 36.63 -7.84 32.68
C SER A 18 37.47 -7.99 31.40
N ALA A 19 38.56 -8.78 31.43
CA ALA A 19 39.37 -9.04 30.24
C ALA A 19 38.60 -9.86 29.17
N VAL A 20 37.69 -10.74 29.58
CA VAL A 20 36.81 -11.49 28.67
C VAL A 20 35.75 -10.58 28.07
N ALA A 21 35.17 -9.64 28.85
CA ALA A 21 34.20 -8.68 28.35
C ALA A 21 34.79 -7.70 27.32
N LEU A 22 36.04 -7.26 27.50
CA LEU A 22 36.76 -6.42 26.52
C LEU A 22 37.09 -7.17 25.21
N ARG A 23 37.13 -8.51 25.23
CA ARG A 23 37.31 -9.37 24.06
C ARG A 23 35.98 -9.86 23.48
N ALA A 24 34.84 -9.51 24.09
CA ALA A 24 33.51 -9.94 23.69
C ALA A 24 32.91 -9.13 22.52
N GLU A 25 33.68 -8.26 21.87
CA GLU A 25 33.42 -7.88 20.47
C GLU A 25 33.74 -9.10 19.58
N VAL A 26 32.86 -10.10 19.62
CA VAL A 26 33.12 -11.41 19.01
C VAL A 26 33.12 -11.35 17.48
N MET A 27 32.50 -10.35 16.83
CA MET A 27 32.71 -10.04 15.41
C MET A 27 32.38 -8.57 15.13
N ALA A 28 33.26 -7.86 14.42
CA ALA A 28 32.92 -6.53 13.91
C ALA A 28 31.79 -6.64 12.87
N PRO A 29 30.84 -5.69 12.82
CA PRO A 29 29.84 -5.65 11.75
C PRO A 29 30.51 -5.66 10.37
N THR A 30 30.01 -6.48 9.46
CA THR A 30 30.43 -6.53 8.05
C THR A 30 29.22 -6.34 7.14
N THR A 31 29.45 -6.06 5.87
CA THR A 31 28.40 -5.97 4.86
C THR A 31 27.84 -7.35 4.54
N PRO A 32 26.52 -7.51 4.34
CA PRO A 32 25.97 -8.75 3.79
C PRO A 32 26.67 -9.10 2.46
N PRO A 33 26.88 -10.40 2.17
CA PRO A 33 27.40 -10.80 0.87
C PRO A 33 26.40 -10.45 -0.24
N ASP A 34 26.90 -10.29 -1.46
CA ASP A 34 26.05 -10.07 -2.63
C ASP A 34 25.04 -11.23 -2.79
N ALA A 35 23.78 -10.87 -3.00
CA ALA A 35 22.75 -11.84 -3.30
C ALA A 35 23.00 -12.49 -4.69
N PRO A 36 22.53 -13.73 -4.92
CA PRO A 36 22.53 -14.30 -6.26
C PRO A 36 21.81 -13.39 -7.25
N LYS A 37 22.32 -13.32 -8.48
CA LYS A 37 21.69 -12.54 -9.55
C LYS A 37 20.28 -13.08 -9.82
N PHE A 38 19.29 -12.20 -9.75
CA PHE A 38 17.89 -12.48 -10.08
C PHE A 38 17.34 -11.32 -10.91
N ASP A 39 17.29 -11.50 -12.23
CA ASP A 39 16.78 -10.48 -13.15
C ASP A 39 15.24 -10.39 -13.03
N ALA A 40 14.71 -9.16 -12.95
CA ALA A 40 13.27 -8.94 -12.97
C ALA A 40 12.69 -9.39 -14.32
N GLN A 41 11.52 -10.04 -14.32
CA GLN A 41 10.93 -10.66 -15.51
C GLN A 41 10.08 -9.68 -16.37
N GLY A 42 10.14 -8.39 -16.07
CA GLY A 42 9.40 -7.35 -16.80
C GLY A 42 9.80 -5.97 -16.30
N GLU A 43 9.48 -4.96 -17.10
CA GLU A 43 9.76 -3.55 -16.80
C GLU A 43 8.44 -2.78 -16.75
N PRO A 44 8.25 -1.88 -15.77
CA PRO A 44 7.10 -0.98 -15.76
C PRO A 44 7.08 -0.08 -17.00
N VAL A 45 5.87 0.22 -17.49
CA VAL A 45 5.67 1.30 -18.46
C VAL A 45 5.57 2.60 -17.67
N PHE A 46 6.58 3.45 -17.77
CA PHE A 46 6.62 4.69 -17.01
C PHE A 46 5.75 5.80 -17.64
N VAL A 47 4.96 6.47 -16.80
CA VAL A 47 4.03 7.56 -17.15
C VAL A 47 4.13 8.71 -16.14
N ASN A 48 3.48 9.85 -16.42
CA ASN A 48 3.29 10.91 -15.42
C ASN A 48 1.95 10.71 -14.71
N ARG A 49 1.78 11.31 -13.52
CA ARG A 49 0.52 11.20 -12.76
C ARG A 49 -0.68 11.71 -13.56
N SER A 50 -0.48 12.75 -14.37
CA SER A 50 -1.52 13.31 -15.24
C SER A 50 -2.01 12.35 -16.31
N ASP A 51 -1.27 11.28 -16.62
CA ASP A 51 -1.58 10.36 -17.71
C ASP A 51 -2.54 9.25 -17.25
N ILE A 52 -2.72 9.07 -15.93
CA ILE A 52 -3.49 7.98 -15.33
C ILE A 52 -4.99 8.35 -15.21
N PHE A 53 -5.31 9.46 -14.53
CA PHE A 53 -6.68 9.95 -14.38
C PHE A 53 -6.76 11.46 -14.13
N GLU A 54 -7.96 12.02 -14.27
CA GLU A 54 -8.28 13.42 -13.96
C GLU A 54 -9.69 13.54 -13.35
N TYR A 55 -10.04 14.68 -12.75
CA TYR A 55 -11.41 14.96 -12.30
C TYR A 55 -12.08 15.91 -13.26
N LYS A 56 -13.16 15.47 -13.90
CA LYS A 56 -13.95 16.32 -14.81
C LYS A 56 -15.34 15.76 -15.06
N ALA A 57 -16.27 16.63 -15.49
CA ALA A 57 -17.56 16.21 -16.01
C ALA A 57 -17.43 15.63 -17.43
N LEU A 58 -18.28 14.64 -17.75
CA LEU A 58 -18.45 14.09 -19.10
C LEU A 58 -19.85 14.42 -19.63
N PRO A 59 -20.05 14.45 -20.97
CA PRO A 59 -21.35 14.76 -21.56
C PRO A 59 -22.40 13.68 -21.33
N ALA A 60 -21.98 12.44 -21.07
CA ALA A 60 -22.88 11.31 -20.82
C ALA A 60 -22.21 10.27 -19.91
N TYR A 61 -23.03 9.50 -19.20
CA TYR A 61 -22.61 8.42 -18.31
C TYR A 61 -23.44 7.17 -18.59
N ASN A 62 -22.81 6.00 -18.49
CA ASN A 62 -23.42 4.71 -18.72
C ASN A 62 -23.26 3.82 -17.48
N GLU A 63 -24.08 2.78 -17.39
CA GLU A 63 -24.08 1.83 -16.28
C GLU A 63 -24.53 0.44 -16.76
N PRO A 64 -24.34 -0.63 -15.96
CA PRO A 64 -24.78 -1.96 -16.35
C PRO A 64 -26.29 -2.01 -16.61
N ALA A 65 -26.70 -2.78 -17.64
CA ALA A 65 -28.11 -2.89 -18.04
C ALA A 65 -29.04 -3.32 -16.91
N TRP A 66 -28.56 -4.18 -16.00
CA TRP A 66 -29.34 -4.63 -14.86
C TRP A 66 -29.54 -3.53 -13.80
N VAL A 67 -28.62 -2.56 -13.66
CA VAL A 67 -28.79 -1.41 -12.75
C VAL A 67 -29.85 -0.47 -13.30
N LYS A 68 -29.87 -0.26 -14.62
CA LYS A 68 -30.91 0.53 -15.29
C LYS A 68 -32.32 0.02 -14.98
N ALA A 69 -32.52 -1.30 -14.83
CA ALA A 69 -33.81 -1.85 -14.42
C ALA A 69 -34.26 -1.39 -13.01
N PHE A 70 -33.33 -1.12 -12.09
CA PHE A 70 -33.66 -0.53 -10.78
C PHE A 70 -34.04 0.95 -10.91
N VAL A 71 -33.37 1.68 -11.80
CA VAL A 71 -33.69 3.08 -12.10
C VAL A 71 -35.07 3.19 -12.72
N ASP A 72 -35.36 2.39 -13.75
CA ASP A 72 -36.65 2.38 -14.45
C ASP A 72 -37.80 1.95 -13.51
N ALA A 73 -37.51 1.12 -12.49
CA ALA A 73 -38.45 0.73 -11.44
C ALA A 73 -38.58 1.76 -10.30
N GLY A 74 -37.90 2.91 -10.37
CA GLY A 74 -37.92 3.94 -9.32
C GLY A 74 -37.24 3.55 -8.01
N LYS A 75 -36.39 2.52 -8.02
CA LYS A 75 -35.67 2.01 -6.84
C LYS A 75 -34.28 2.62 -6.68
N LEU A 76 -33.78 3.31 -7.70
CA LEU A 76 -32.47 3.95 -7.71
C LEU A 76 -32.53 5.26 -8.50
N PRO A 77 -31.87 6.33 -8.07
CA PRO A 77 -31.75 7.55 -8.88
C PRO A 77 -30.96 7.28 -10.18
N PRO A 78 -31.20 8.06 -11.25
CA PRO A 78 -30.40 8.04 -12.47
C PRO A 78 -28.90 8.18 -12.22
N VAL A 79 -28.06 7.58 -13.07
CA VAL A 79 -26.59 7.60 -12.90
C VAL A 79 -26.00 9.00 -12.79
N ALA A 80 -26.51 9.96 -13.57
CA ALA A 80 -26.04 11.35 -13.55
C ALA A 80 -26.34 12.06 -12.22
N GLU A 81 -27.35 11.60 -11.47
CA GLU A 81 -27.69 12.15 -10.15
C GLU A 81 -26.88 11.49 -9.02
N ARG A 82 -26.37 10.28 -9.24
CA ARG A 82 -25.54 9.55 -8.25
C ARG A 82 -24.08 9.94 -8.31
N LEU A 83 -23.57 10.32 -9.47
CA LEU A 83 -22.18 10.70 -9.65
C LEU A 83 -21.89 12.10 -9.06
N PRO A 84 -20.66 12.36 -8.58
CA PRO A 84 -20.20 13.71 -8.30
C PRO A 84 -20.30 14.59 -9.55
N LYS A 85 -20.36 15.92 -9.38
CA LYS A 85 -20.32 16.87 -10.51
C LYS A 85 -19.07 16.70 -11.38
N GLU A 86 -17.94 16.37 -10.75
CA GLU A 86 -16.67 16.08 -11.39
C GLU A 86 -16.15 14.73 -10.89
N PRO A 87 -16.57 13.61 -11.51
CA PRO A 87 -16.05 12.29 -11.16
C PRO A 87 -14.57 12.15 -11.50
N LEU A 88 -13.90 11.18 -10.87
CA LEU A 88 -12.60 10.69 -11.31
C LEU A 88 -12.77 9.94 -12.64
N VAL A 89 -11.99 10.32 -13.64
CA VAL A 89 -12.03 9.78 -15.00
C VAL A 89 -10.65 9.18 -15.32
N TYR A 90 -10.59 7.85 -15.39
CA TYR A 90 -9.40 7.15 -15.90
C TYR A 90 -9.19 7.47 -17.38
N LYS A 91 -7.93 7.63 -17.77
CA LYS A 91 -7.54 7.90 -19.15
C LYS A 91 -7.25 6.58 -19.85
N THR A 92 -7.94 6.37 -20.98
CA THR A 92 -7.81 5.15 -21.79
C THR A 92 -6.39 4.90 -22.29
N ALA A 93 -5.57 5.95 -22.41
CA ALA A 93 -4.16 5.83 -22.78
C ALA A 93 -3.31 5.08 -21.74
N ASN A 94 -3.74 5.03 -20.47
CA ASN A 94 -3.08 4.30 -19.39
C ASN A 94 -3.81 2.99 -19.03
N GLU A 95 -4.80 2.57 -19.82
CA GLU A 95 -5.47 1.27 -19.68
C GLU A 95 -4.74 0.28 -20.61
N PRO A 96 -4.01 -0.74 -20.11
CA PRO A 96 -3.20 -1.63 -20.94
C PRO A 96 -3.96 -2.32 -22.08
N ASP A 97 -5.24 -2.65 -21.83
CA ASP A 97 -6.14 -3.33 -22.76
C ASP A 97 -7.29 -2.41 -23.25
N GLY A 98 -7.22 -1.10 -22.96
CA GLY A 98 -8.25 -0.13 -23.28
C GLY A 98 -9.53 -0.25 -22.44
N THR A 99 -10.59 0.41 -22.90
CA THR A 99 -11.85 0.56 -22.14
C THR A 99 -12.57 -0.77 -21.97
N GLY A 100 -12.84 -1.12 -20.72
CA GLY A 100 -13.50 -2.38 -20.35
C GLY A 100 -14.99 -2.47 -20.69
N VAL A 101 -15.54 -3.66 -20.48
CA VAL A 101 -16.98 -3.97 -20.59
C VAL A 101 -17.50 -4.49 -19.25
N TYR A 102 -18.75 -4.17 -18.90
CA TYR A 102 -19.34 -4.62 -17.64
C TYR A 102 -19.56 -6.14 -17.61
N GLY A 103 -19.16 -6.78 -16.50
CA GLY A 103 -19.45 -8.18 -16.22
C GLY A 103 -18.35 -8.86 -15.41
N ASP A 104 -18.52 -10.18 -15.19
CA ASP A 104 -17.57 -11.09 -14.53
C ASP A 104 -17.42 -10.93 -12.99
N VAL A 105 -16.58 -11.77 -12.39
CA VAL A 105 -16.30 -11.83 -10.94
C VAL A 105 -14.80 -12.05 -10.68
N MET A 106 -14.13 -11.08 -10.06
CA MET A 106 -12.76 -11.23 -9.57
C MET A 106 -12.75 -12.05 -8.26
N ARG A 107 -12.23 -13.28 -8.31
CA ARG A 107 -12.23 -14.21 -7.16
C ARG A 107 -10.91 -14.16 -6.40
N HIS A 108 -10.95 -13.67 -5.16
CA HIS A 108 -9.82 -13.63 -4.23
C HIS A 108 -9.82 -14.80 -3.26
N VAL A 109 -8.64 -15.19 -2.78
CA VAL A 109 -8.46 -16.13 -1.67
C VAL A 109 -7.69 -15.41 -0.57
N ILE A 110 -8.21 -15.45 0.66
CA ILE A 110 -7.62 -14.75 1.80
C ILE A 110 -7.39 -15.72 2.97
N GLY A 111 -6.28 -15.51 3.69
CA GLY A 111 -5.97 -16.27 4.91
C GLY A 111 -6.68 -15.72 6.16
N GLY A 112 -6.92 -14.41 6.21
CA GLY A 112 -7.54 -13.75 7.36
C GLY A 112 -9.04 -14.01 7.51
N ARG A 113 -9.63 -13.52 8.60
CA ARG A 113 -11.08 -13.53 8.85
C ARG A 113 -11.54 -12.15 9.29
N PRO A 114 -12.72 -11.69 8.86
CA PRO A 114 -13.24 -10.39 9.27
C PRO A 114 -13.67 -10.42 10.73
N GLU A 115 -13.24 -9.42 11.50
CA GLU A 115 -13.67 -9.17 12.89
C GLU A 115 -14.92 -8.28 12.95
N GLY A 116 -15.13 -7.49 11.90
CA GLY A 116 -16.20 -6.51 11.77
C GLY A 116 -15.83 -5.46 10.72
N TRP A 117 -16.63 -4.41 10.62
CA TRP A 117 -16.48 -3.39 9.57
C TRP A 117 -16.00 -2.03 10.09
N ASN A 118 -15.61 -1.90 11.36
CA ASN A 118 -15.09 -0.65 11.89
C ASN A 118 -13.56 -0.57 11.75
N TYR A 119 -13.07 -0.37 10.53
CA TYR A 119 -11.63 -0.28 10.21
C TYR A 119 -10.94 0.82 11.02
N TRP A 120 -11.59 1.97 11.17
CA TRP A 120 -11.08 3.11 11.92
C TRP A 120 -10.99 2.87 13.44
N ALA A 121 -11.71 1.87 13.96
CA ALA A 121 -11.57 1.39 15.33
C ALA A 121 -10.63 0.16 15.44
N GLY A 122 -9.90 -0.18 14.38
CA GLY A 122 -8.88 -1.24 14.37
C GLY A 122 -9.41 -2.64 14.05
N GLN A 123 -10.66 -2.81 13.60
CA GLN A 123 -11.16 -4.12 13.19
C GLN A 123 -10.60 -4.54 11.82
N SER A 124 -10.02 -5.75 11.73
CA SER A 124 -9.58 -6.32 10.46
C SER A 124 -10.75 -6.82 9.63
N TYR A 125 -10.68 -6.60 8.31
CA TYR A 125 -11.63 -7.15 7.34
C TYR A 125 -11.18 -8.51 6.79
N GLY A 126 -10.05 -9.05 7.28
CA GLY A 126 -9.48 -10.32 6.80
C GLY A 126 -8.36 -10.17 5.75
N TRP A 127 -7.94 -8.94 5.45
CA TRP A 127 -6.84 -8.61 4.52
C TRP A 127 -7.08 -9.08 3.08
N GLY A 128 -5.99 -9.28 2.31
CA GLY A 128 -6.06 -9.85 0.96
C GLY A 128 -6.77 -8.96 -0.06
N GLY A 129 -6.86 -7.65 0.23
CA GLY A 129 -7.46 -6.64 -0.63
C GLY A 129 -8.87 -6.21 -0.24
N ILE A 130 -9.51 -6.82 0.77
CA ILE A 130 -10.88 -6.45 1.18
C ILE A 130 -10.91 -5.02 1.73
N ASP A 131 -10.05 -4.71 2.69
CA ASP A 131 -9.93 -3.36 3.27
C ASP A 131 -9.50 -2.33 2.22
N ILE A 132 -8.55 -2.69 1.35
CA ILE A 132 -8.10 -1.84 0.24
C ILE A 132 -9.25 -1.51 -0.73
N GLY A 133 -10.13 -2.47 -1.02
CA GLY A 133 -11.27 -2.26 -1.92
C GLY A 133 -12.49 -1.57 -1.29
N LEU A 134 -12.52 -1.43 0.04
CA LEU A 134 -13.64 -0.82 0.77
C LEU A 134 -13.32 0.55 1.36
N VAL A 135 -12.07 0.76 1.79
CA VAL A 135 -11.66 1.92 2.58
C VAL A 135 -10.80 2.84 1.71
N GLU A 136 -11.47 3.68 0.93
CA GLU A 136 -10.80 4.71 0.12
C GLU A 136 -10.14 5.79 1.00
N CYS A 137 -8.95 6.25 0.57
CA CYS A 137 -8.12 7.22 1.31
C CYS A 137 -8.18 8.63 0.69
N LEU A 138 -7.65 9.64 1.40
CA LEU A 138 -7.52 11.00 0.85
C LEU A 138 -6.67 11.04 -0.44
N THR A 139 -5.57 10.31 -0.44
CA THR A 139 -4.64 10.17 -1.56
C THR A 139 -4.44 8.70 -1.91
N ARG A 140 -3.86 8.42 -3.08
CA ARG A 140 -3.57 7.07 -3.55
C ARG A 140 -2.12 6.97 -4.01
N THR A 141 -1.42 5.92 -3.54
CA THR A 141 -0.01 5.70 -3.88
C THR A 141 0.26 4.33 -4.51
N GLY A 142 -0.72 3.41 -4.51
CA GLY A 142 -0.58 2.08 -5.09
C GLY A 142 -0.05 2.08 -6.54
N PRO A 143 -0.59 2.94 -7.43
CA PRO A 143 -0.10 3.04 -8.81
C PRO A 143 1.24 3.77 -8.97
N LEU A 144 1.92 4.27 -7.92
CA LEU A 144 3.12 5.10 -8.14
C LEU A 144 4.36 4.32 -8.66
N PHE A 145 4.29 2.99 -8.77
CA PHE A 145 5.37 2.19 -9.36
C PHE A 145 5.54 2.44 -10.88
N GLU A 146 4.50 2.93 -11.56
CA GLU A 146 4.55 3.35 -12.97
C GLU A 146 4.87 4.84 -13.14
N VAL A 147 4.99 5.62 -12.06
CA VAL A 147 5.16 7.07 -12.17
C VAL A 147 6.64 7.46 -12.29
N ASN A 148 6.95 8.32 -13.26
CA ASN A 148 8.27 8.92 -13.42
C ASN A 148 8.72 9.61 -12.12
N SER A 149 9.97 9.36 -11.71
CA SER A 149 10.53 9.89 -10.45
C SER A 149 10.48 11.40 -10.33
N ALA A 150 10.57 12.13 -11.45
CA ALA A 150 10.47 13.60 -11.49
C ALA A 150 9.06 14.14 -11.20
N ASP A 151 8.01 13.33 -11.33
CA ASP A 151 6.62 13.69 -11.04
C ASP A 151 6.06 12.86 -9.85
N LEU A 152 6.94 12.30 -9.02
CA LEU A 152 6.54 11.43 -7.92
C LEU A 152 5.90 12.23 -6.78
N GLN A 153 4.59 12.08 -6.61
CA GLN A 153 3.80 12.64 -5.52
C GLN A 153 2.60 11.72 -5.26
N PRO A 154 1.98 11.73 -4.06
CA PRO A 154 0.69 11.07 -3.87
C PRO A 154 -0.33 11.52 -4.92
N MET A 155 -1.07 10.57 -5.49
CA MET A 155 -2.15 10.91 -6.42
C MET A 155 -3.40 11.36 -5.66
N PRO A 156 -4.21 12.25 -6.22
CA PRO A 156 -5.51 12.62 -5.63
C PRO A 156 -6.46 11.41 -5.59
N ASN A 157 -7.37 11.38 -4.61
CA ASN A 157 -8.38 10.34 -4.48
C ASN A 157 -9.69 10.89 -3.88
N LEU A 158 -9.91 10.78 -2.57
CA LEU A 158 -11.02 11.52 -1.94
C LEU A 158 -10.71 13.03 -1.88
N ALA A 159 -9.44 13.40 -1.70
CA ALA A 159 -8.97 14.78 -1.89
C ALA A 159 -8.58 14.99 -3.37
N LYS A 160 -9.32 15.84 -4.08
CA LYS A 160 -9.08 16.12 -5.52
C LYS A 160 -7.85 17.00 -5.78
N SER A 161 -7.51 17.87 -4.84
CA SER A 161 -6.39 18.81 -4.93
C SER A 161 -6.00 19.30 -3.53
N TRP A 162 -4.82 19.90 -3.42
CA TRP A 162 -4.29 20.55 -2.22
C TRP A 162 -3.26 21.60 -2.63
N ASP A 163 -3.10 22.62 -1.80
CA ASP A 163 -2.12 23.69 -1.95
C ASP A 163 -1.26 23.79 -0.68
N TRP A 164 0.03 24.15 -0.83
CA TRP A 164 0.99 24.29 0.27
C TRP A 164 1.07 25.72 0.80
#